data_AF-A0A928L8P0-F1
#
_entry.id   AF-A0A928L8P0-F1
#
_cell.length_a   1.000
_cell.length_b   1.000
_cell.length_c   1.000
_cell.angle_alpha   90.00
_cell.angle_beta   90.00
_cell.angle_gamma   90.00
#
_symmetry.space_group_name_H-M   'P 1'
#
loop_
_entity.id
_entity.type
_entity.pdbx_description
1 polymer ?
#
loop_
_entity_poly.entity_id
_entity_poly.type
_entity_poly.pdbx_seq_one_letter_code
_entity_poly.pdbx_strand_id
1 'polypeptide(L)'
;MKIDLRNPETWAALERQAYNGTVNLLPLPPAAYKYFAELTAVYRAFRFDGMAKEDAENRKRLLLKDYQRQVQEIYRAREVYAEYQNAIRTVGTLTAEIEKAQSVYEIAEKACTVIGLLTGDNGFYGRQIRKMQKCGEAEVIHARWIERETEPYGDPYEECSHCGEPRPISHNDYYHRDKIRSAYGAFCNCCGAKMDLKPPEETEKGESPC
;
A
#
# COMPACT_ATOMS: atom_id res chain seq x y z
N MET A 1 24.80 -33.37 9.03
CA MET A 1 23.60 -34.10 9.47
C MET A 1 22.63 -33.07 10.05
N LYS A 2 21.41 -32.95 9.53
CA LYS A 2 20.44 -31.94 10.01
C LYS A 2 19.60 -32.59 11.11
N ILE A 3 19.75 -32.13 12.35
CA ILE A 3 19.01 -32.67 13.50
C ILE A 3 17.56 -32.20 13.40
N ASP A 4 16.60 -33.12 13.45
CA ASP A 4 15.18 -32.78 13.50
C ASP A 4 14.72 -32.57 14.94
N LEU A 5 14.55 -31.31 15.32
CA LEU A 5 14.10 -30.91 16.65
C LEU A 5 12.58 -30.99 16.83
N ARG A 6 11.83 -31.31 15.76
CA ARG A 6 10.37 -31.54 15.86
C ARG A 6 10.07 -32.98 16.28
N ASN A 7 11.03 -33.89 16.14
CA ASN A 7 10.89 -35.26 16.60
C ASN A 7 10.98 -35.31 18.14
N PRO A 8 9.94 -35.79 18.84
CA PRO A 8 9.92 -35.85 20.31
C PRO A 8 11.01 -36.76 20.89
N GLU A 9 11.40 -37.82 20.19
CA GLU A 9 12.46 -38.73 20.65
C GLU A 9 13.84 -38.06 20.61
N THR A 10 14.09 -37.27 19.56
CA THR A 10 15.34 -36.51 19.41
C THR A 10 15.43 -35.41 20.47
N TRP A 11 14.30 -34.73 20.74
CA TRP A 11 14.22 -33.74 21.81
C TRP A 11 14.48 -34.36 23.18
N ALA A 12 13.82 -35.49 23.50
CA ALA A 12 14.01 -36.19 24.77
C ALA A 12 15.46 -36.70 24.93
N ALA A 13 16.10 -37.16 23.86
CA ALA A 13 17.50 -37.56 23.87
C ALA A 13 18.42 -36.37 24.18
N LEU A 14 18.19 -35.21 23.56
CA LEU A 14 18.95 -33.98 23.82
C LEU A 14 18.75 -33.47 25.25
N GLU A 15 17.53 -33.54 25.80
CA GLU A 15 17.29 -33.19 27.20
C GLU A 15 18.05 -34.11 28.17
N ARG A 16 18.08 -35.41 27.91
CA ARG A 16 18.88 -36.37 28.71
C ARG A 16 20.36 -36.08 28.61
N GLN A 17 20.86 -35.76 27.42
CA GLN A 17 22.26 -35.37 27.22
C GLN A 17 22.59 -34.06 27.94
N ALA A 18 21.68 -33.08 27.93
CA ALA A 18 21.85 -31.83 28.68
C ALA A 18 21.87 -32.07 30.19
N TYR A 19 21.03 -32.98 30.71
CA TYR A 19 21.07 -33.40 32.11
C TYR A 19 22.42 -34.04 32.51
N ASN A 20 23.02 -34.79 31.58
CA ASN A 20 24.33 -35.42 31.76
C ASN A 20 25.51 -34.49 31.47
N GLY A 21 25.28 -33.30 30.90
CA GLY A 21 26.33 -32.38 30.47
C GLY A 21 27.10 -32.81 29.22
N THR A 22 26.57 -33.76 28.44
CA THR A 22 27.22 -34.34 27.25
C THR A 22 26.60 -33.90 25.93
N VAL A 23 25.66 -32.95 25.96
CA VAL A 23 24.96 -32.48 24.76
C VAL A 23 25.93 -31.79 23.80
N ASN A 24 25.92 -32.21 22.54
CA ASN A 24 26.66 -31.52 21.49
C ASN A 24 25.83 -30.34 20.96
N LEU A 25 26.25 -29.12 21.28
CA LEU A 25 25.51 -27.90 20.96
C LEU A 25 25.81 -27.36 19.55
N LEU A 26 27.01 -27.63 19.00
CA LEU A 26 27.45 -27.09 17.70
C LEU A 26 26.50 -27.34 16.52
N PRO A 27 25.87 -28.52 16.36
CA PRO A 27 24.98 -28.77 15.23
C PRO A 27 23.57 -28.16 15.42
N LEU A 28 23.27 -27.53 16.55
CA LEU A 28 21.93 -27.03 16.86
C LEU A 28 21.69 -25.64 16.25
N PRO A 29 20.46 -25.35 15.78
CA PRO A 29 20.04 -24.00 15.42
C PRO A 29 20.21 -23.02 16.59
N PRO A 30 20.43 -21.71 16.35
CA PRO A 30 20.74 -20.73 17.40
C PRO A 30 19.77 -20.72 18.59
N ALA A 31 18.46 -20.76 18.34
CA ALA A 31 17.45 -20.79 19.40
C ALA A 31 17.53 -22.07 20.26
N ALA A 32 17.77 -23.21 19.63
CA ALA A 32 17.93 -24.49 20.32
C ALA A 32 19.27 -24.59 21.05
N TYR A 33 20.35 -24.07 20.45
CA TYR A 33 21.66 -23.94 21.09
C TYR A 33 21.53 -23.20 22.42
N LYS A 34 20.91 -22.01 22.41
CA LYS A 34 20.72 -21.20 23.61
C LYS A 34 19.92 -21.95 24.67
N TYR A 35 18.80 -22.56 24.26
CA TYR A 35 17.96 -23.35 25.17
C TYR A 35 18.73 -24.49 25.86
N PHE A 36 19.43 -25.34 25.09
CA PHE A 36 20.13 -26.49 25.65
C PHE A 36 21.40 -26.10 26.43
N ALA A 37 22.07 -25.01 26.07
CA ALA A 37 23.18 -24.45 26.85
C ALA A 37 22.71 -24.00 28.24
N GLU A 38 21.63 -23.21 28.30
CA GLU A 38 21.06 -22.72 29.55
C GLU A 38 20.44 -23.86 30.37
N LEU A 39 19.79 -24.83 29.71
CA LEU A 39 19.23 -26.02 30.37
C LEU A 39 20.33 -26.87 31.03
N THR A 40 21.48 -27.03 30.38
CA THR A 40 22.64 -27.74 30.95
C THR A 40 23.15 -27.05 32.21
N ALA A 41 23.17 -25.71 32.22
CA ALA A 41 23.54 -24.94 33.41
C ALA A 41 22.52 -25.12 34.55
N VAL A 42 21.23 -25.13 34.25
CA VAL A 42 20.17 -25.41 35.25
C VAL A 42 20.33 -26.80 35.84
N TYR A 43 20.54 -27.83 35.01
CA TYR A 43 20.73 -29.19 35.50
C TYR A 43 22.02 -29.37 36.29
N ARG A 44 23.10 -28.68 35.93
CA ARG A 44 24.33 -28.64 36.73
C ARG A 44 24.05 -28.05 38.12
N ALA A 45 23.35 -26.92 38.19
CA ALA A 45 23.03 -26.28 39.46
C ALA A 45 22.09 -27.14 40.34
N PHE A 46 21.17 -27.86 39.72
CA PHE A 46 20.34 -28.86 40.41
C PHE A 46 21.16 -30.03 40.98
N ARG A 47 22.14 -30.54 40.23
CA ARG A 47 22.94 -31.71 40.64
C ARG A 47 24.04 -31.40 41.66
N PHE A 48 24.68 -30.24 41.53
CA PHE A 48 25.91 -29.93 42.26
C PHE A 48 25.78 -28.73 43.20
N ASP A 49 24.91 -27.77 42.89
CA ASP A 49 24.78 -26.51 43.66
C ASP A 49 23.58 -26.52 44.62
N GLY A 50 22.88 -27.66 44.75
CA GLY A 50 21.80 -27.83 45.72
C GLY A 50 20.50 -27.07 45.40
N MET A 51 20.28 -26.69 44.13
CA MET A 51 19.05 -26.02 43.71
C MET A 51 17.82 -26.91 43.98
N ALA A 52 16.74 -26.31 44.47
CA ALA A 52 15.49 -27.01 44.69
C ALA A 52 14.88 -27.52 43.37
N LYS A 53 14.22 -28.68 43.42
CA LYS A 53 13.60 -29.30 42.24
C LYS A 53 12.56 -28.38 41.60
N GLU A 54 11.74 -27.73 42.42
CA GLU A 54 10.68 -26.82 41.96
C GLU A 54 11.26 -25.60 41.21
N ASP A 55 12.38 -25.05 41.69
CA ASP A 55 13.08 -23.95 41.01
C ASP A 55 13.67 -24.38 39.66
N ALA A 56 14.27 -25.58 39.60
CA ALA A 56 14.81 -26.13 38.37
C ALA A 56 13.71 -26.39 37.32
N GLU A 57 12.57 -26.93 37.74
CA GLU A 57 11.40 -27.14 36.88
C GLU A 57 10.80 -25.82 36.39
N ASN A 58 10.70 -24.81 37.26
CA ASN A 58 10.20 -23.50 36.89
C ASN A 58 11.14 -22.82 35.87
N ARG A 59 12.46 -22.88 36.08
CA ARG A 59 13.45 -22.37 35.12
C ARG A 59 13.36 -23.10 33.78
N LYS A 60 13.28 -24.43 33.78
CA LYS A 60 13.09 -25.21 32.54
C LYS A 60 11.85 -24.76 31.77
N ARG A 61 10.74 -24.54 32.47
CA ARG A 61 9.48 -24.06 31.87
C ARG A 61 9.64 -22.67 31.24
N LEU A 62 10.31 -21.74 31.92
CA LEU A 62 10.57 -20.40 31.38
C LEU A 62 11.49 -20.45 30.15
N LEU A 63 12.54 -21.27 30.19
CA LEU A 63 13.44 -21.49 29.05
C LEU A 63 12.70 -22.04 27.84
N LEU A 64 11.77 -22.98 28.06
CA LEU A 64 10.98 -23.57 26.98
C LEU A 64 10.06 -22.54 26.33
N LYS A 65 9.44 -21.67 27.15
CA LYS A 65 8.62 -20.55 26.65
C LYS A 65 9.45 -19.56 25.83
N ASP A 66 10.67 -19.23 26.28
CA ASP A 66 11.59 -18.35 25.57
C ASP A 66 12.00 -18.94 24.21
N TYR A 67 12.34 -20.24 24.20
CA TYR A 67 12.65 -20.99 22.99
C TYR A 67 11.48 -20.95 21.99
N GLN A 68 10.26 -21.25 22.44
CA GLN A 68 9.07 -21.23 21.59
C GLN A 68 8.83 -19.83 20.99
N ARG A 69 9.00 -18.77 21.78
CA ARG A 69 8.89 -17.39 21.31
C ARG A 69 9.91 -17.08 20.21
N GLN A 70 11.18 -17.38 20.44
CA GLN A 70 12.25 -17.14 19.44
C GLN A 70 12.00 -17.92 18.15
N VAL A 71 11.56 -19.18 18.27
CA VAL A 71 11.23 -20.02 17.12
C VAL A 71 10.09 -19.39 16.30
N GLN A 72 9.03 -18.91 16.96
CA GLN A 72 7.92 -18.22 16.30
C GLN A 72 8.36 -16.92 15.62
N GLU A 73 9.22 -16.12 16.27
CA GLU A 73 9.78 -14.90 15.68
C GLU A 73 10.58 -15.20 14.41
N ILE A 74 11.39 -16.27 14.41
CA ILE A 74 12.12 -16.71 13.21
C ILE A 74 11.17 -17.11 12.09
N TYR A 75 10.07 -17.84 12.40
CA TYR A 75 9.08 -18.20 11.38
C TYR A 75 8.39 -16.96 10.80
N ARG A 76 7.93 -16.04 11.65
CA ARG A 76 7.31 -14.79 11.21
C ARG A 76 8.24 -13.97 10.33
N ALA A 77 9.50 -13.83 10.74
CA ALA A 77 10.50 -13.13 9.94
C ALA A 77 10.67 -13.80 8.56
N ARG A 78 10.74 -15.13 8.50
CA ARG A 78 10.84 -15.87 7.24
C ARG A 78 9.63 -15.67 6.34
N GLU A 79 8.42 -15.66 6.90
CA GLU A 79 7.19 -15.39 6.15
C GLU A 79 7.22 -14.00 5.52
N VAL A 80 7.54 -12.97 6.33
CA VAL A 80 7.68 -11.59 5.85
C VAL A 80 8.74 -11.47 4.75
N TYR A 81 9.91 -12.11 4.93
CA TYR A 81 10.94 -12.12 3.89
C TYR A 81 10.49 -12.86 2.63
N ALA A 82 9.71 -13.94 2.74
CA ALA A 82 9.18 -14.65 1.59
C ALA A 82 8.18 -13.79 0.81
N GLU A 83 7.28 -13.09 1.50
CA GLU A 83 6.35 -12.14 0.89
C GLU A 83 7.10 -11.00 0.18
N TYR A 84 8.10 -10.42 0.84
CA TYR A 84 8.92 -9.37 0.24
C TYR A 84 9.70 -9.85 -1.00
N GLN A 85 10.27 -11.05 -0.95
CA GLN A 85 10.95 -11.66 -2.11
C GLN A 85 9.97 -11.94 -3.26
N ASN A 86 8.74 -12.37 -2.95
CA ASN A 86 7.70 -12.52 -3.96
C ASN A 86 7.32 -11.17 -4.57
N ALA A 87 7.16 -10.12 -3.76
CA ALA A 87 6.91 -8.77 -4.25
C ALA A 87 8.02 -8.29 -5.20
N ILE A 88 9.29 -8.50 -4.86
CA ILE A 88 10.44 -8.17 -5.73
C ILE A 88 10.34 -8.91 -7.07
N ARG A 89 10.03 -10.22 -7.06
CA ARG A 89 9.89 -10.99 -8.31
C ARG A 89 8.75 -10.45 -9.18
N THR A 90 7.59 -10.20 -8.57
CA THR A 90 6.43 -9.63 -9.26
C THR A 90 6.75 -8.26 -9.85
N VAL A 91 7.46 -7.41 -9.10
CA VAL A 91 7.92 -6.11 -9.59
C VAL A 91 8.84 -6.27 -10.79
N GLY A 92 9.79 -7.20 -10.76
CA GLY A 92 10.66 -7.48 -11.91
C GLY A 92 9.88 -7.85 -13.17
N THR A 93 8.83 -8.68 -13.04
CA THR A 93 7.92 -9.01 -14.14
C THR A 93 7.17 -7.78 -14.64
N LEU A 94 6.56 -6.99 -13.74
CA LEU A 94 5.81 -5.79 -14.09
C LEU A 94 6.69 -4.74 -14.78
N THR A 95 7.94 -4.57 -14.35
CA THR A 95 8.90 -3.68 -15.01
C THR A 95 9.19 -4.15 -16.44
N ALA A 96 9.41 -5.45 -16.65
CA ALA A 96 9.61 -5.98 -18.01
C ALA A 96 8.36 -5.84 -18.91
N GLU A 97 7.16 -5.85 -18.32
CA GLU A 97 5.92 -5.59 -19.04
C GLU A 97 5.74 -4.10 -19.35
N ILE A 98 6.14 -3.20 -18.45
CA ILE A 98 6.14 -1.75 -18.69
C ILE A 98 7.00 -1.39 -19.91
N GLU A 99 8.20 -1.95 -20.02
CA GLU A 99 9.10 -1.71 -21.17
C GLU A 99 8.52 -2.18 -22.52
N LYS A 100 7.54 -3.09 -22.50
CA LYS A 100 6.87 -3.61 -23.70
C LYS A 100 5.54 -2.92 -23.99
N ALA A 101 4.98 -2.23 -23.01
CA ALA A 101 3.66 -1.63 -23.09
C ALA A 101 3.62 -0.53 -24.16
N GLN A 102 2.53 -0.51 -24.92
CA GLN A 102 2.32 0.46 -26.00
C GLN A 102 1.43 1.64 -25.59
N SER A 103 0.73 1.50 -24.45
CA SER A 103 -0.19 2.50 -23.93
C SER A 103 0.35 3.16 -22.67
N VAL A 104 0.25 4.49 -22.62
CA VAL A 104 0.59 5.28 -21.42
C VAL A 104 -0.26 4.84 -20.22
N TYR A 105 -1.53 4.46 -20.45
CA TYR A 105 -2.40 3.95 -19.40
C TYR A 105 -1.89 2.62 -18.84
N GLU A 106 -1.43 1.73 -19.71
CA GLU A 106 -0.91 0.42 -19.32
C GLU A 106 0.39 0.55 -18.51
N ILE A 107 1.27 1.47 -18.92
CA ILE A 107 2.48 1.83 -18.18
C ILE A 107 2.11 2.36 -16.78
N ALA A 108 1.18 3.32 -16.70
CA ALA A 108 0.77 3.94 -15.45
C ALA A 108 0.07 2.94 -14.50
N GLU A 109 -0.72 2.03 -15.06
CA GLU A 109 -1.40 0.96 -14.33
C GLU A 109 -0.39 0.03 -13.62
N LYS A 110 0.59 -0.47 -14.39
CA LYS A 110 1.63 -1.36 -13.90
C LYS A 110 2.57 -0.65 -12.92
N ALA A 111 2.93 0.60 -13.19
CA ALA A 111 3.76 1.40 -12.29
C ALA A 111 3.07 1.65 -10.94
N CYS A 112 1.77 1.95 -10.93
CA CYS A 112 1.02 2.11 -9.69
C CYS A 112 0.91 0.80 -8.89
N THR A 113 0.80 -0.35 -9.57
CA THR A 113 0.83 -1.67 -8.93
C THR A 113 2.19 -1.95 -8.29
N VAL A 114 3.29 -1.64 -8.96
CA VAL A 114 4.65 -1.75 -8.40
C VAL A 114 4.81 -0.93 -7.12
N ILE A 115 4.35 0.33 -7.14
CA ILE A 115 4.40 1.20 -5.96
C ILE A 115 3.59 0.59 -4.80
N GLY A 116 2.37 0.11 -5.06
CA GLY A 116 1.53 -0.53 -4.05
C GLY A 116 2.21 -1.76 -3.41
N LEU A 117 2.82 -2.62 -4.24
CA LEU A 117 3.54 -3.81 -3.77
C LEU A 117 4.76 -3.49 -2.91
N LEU A 118 5.56 -2.47 -3.27
CA LEU A 118 6.78 -2.12 -2.53
C LEU A 118 6.51 -1.31 -1.26
N THR A 119 5.43 -0.54 -1.24
CA THR A 119 5.05 0.29 -0.09
C THR A 119 4.09 -0.40 0.87
N GLY A 120 3.48 -1.52 0.46
CA GLY A 120 2.42 -2.20 1.21
C GLY A 120 1.06 -1.50 1.16
N ASP A 121 0.91 -0.43 0.36
CA ASP A 121 -0.38 0.25 0.17
C ASP A 121 -1.19 -0.44 -0.94
N ASN A 122 -1.93 -1.48 -0.56
CA ASN A 122 -2.84 -2.21 -1.44
C ASN A 122 -3.94 -1.33 -2.06
N GLY A 123 -4.19 -0.13 -1.50
CA GLY A 123 -5.19 0.80 -2.01
C GLY A 123 -4.65 1.82 -3.01
N PHE A 124 -3.33 1.96 -3.13
CA PHE A 124 -2.70 3.01 -3.95
C PHE A 124 -3.16 2.94 -5.41
N TYR A 125 -3.01 1.76 -6.01
CA TYR A 125 -3.43 1.46 -7.38
C TYR A 125 -4.89 1.88 -7.65
N GLY A 126 -5.82 1.42 -6.79
CA GLY A 126 -7.24 1.70 -6.95
C GLY A 126 -7.59 3.19 -6.83
N ARG A 127 -6.82 3.98 -6.07
CA ARG A 127 -6.99 5.44 -6.02
C ARG A 127 -6.51 6.12 -7.30
N GLN A 128 -5.40 5.68 -7.88
CA GLN A 128 -4.87 6.31 -9.09
C GLN A 128 -5.66 5.94 -10.35
N ILE A 129 -6.09 4.68 -10.49
CA ILE A 129 -6.83 4.27 -11.69
C ILE A 129 -8.18 5.00 -11.82
N ARG A 130 -8.85 5.27 -10.70
CA ARG A 130 -10.08 6.07 -10.67
C ARG A 130 -9.86 7.51 -11.14
N LYS A 131 -8.67 8.07 -10.93
CA LYS A 131 -8.33 9.41 -11.46
C LYS A 131 -8.09 9.34 -12.96
N MET A 132 -7.35 8.33 -13.42
CA MET A 132 -7.07 8.12 -14.85
C MET A 132 -8.34 7.90 -15.67
N GLN A 133 -9.31 7.15 -15.14
CA GLN A 133 -10.61 6.95 -15.78
C GLN A 133 -11.39 8.25 -15.95
N LYS A 134 -11.43 9.09 -14.89
CA LYS A 134 -12.07 10.41 -14.96
C LYS A 134 -11.42 11.34 -15.98
N CYS A 135 -10.09 11.30 -16.11
CA CYS A 135 -9.37 12.06 -17.14
C CYS A 135 -9.73 11.59 -18.55
N GLY A 136 -9.77 10.27 -18.80
CA GLY A 136 -10.17 9.74 -20.11
C GLY A 136 -11.61 10.11 -20.49
N GLU A 137 -12.54 10.10 -19.54
CA GLU A 137 -13.91 10.59 -19.75
C GLU A 137 -13.93 12.08 -20.11
N ALA A 138 -13.11 12.90 -19.45
CA ALA A 138 -12.98 14.32 -19.74
C ALA A 138 -12.39 14.59 -21.13
N GLU A 139 -11.40 13.81 -21.58
CA GLU A 139 -10.81 13.94 -22.93
C GLU A 139 -11.82 13.64 -24.04
N VAL A 140 -12.66 12.60 -23.89
CA VAL A 140 -13.72 12.27 -24.86
C VAL A 140 -14.78 13.37 -24.92
N ILE A 141 -15.11 13.91 -23.75
CA ILE A 141 -15.98 15.07 -23.61
C ILE A 141 -15.34 16.24 -24.39
N HIS A 142 -14.09 16.63 -24.09
CA HIS A 142 -13.33 17.69 -24.77
C HIS A 142 -13.24 17.52 -26.28
N ALA A 143 -12.94 16.33 -26.78
CA ALA A 143 -12.90 16.06 -28.22
C ALA A 143 -14.24 16.34 -28.90
N ARG A 144 -15.36 15.91 -28.29
CA ARG A 144 -16.71 16.22 -28.79
C ARG A 144 -17.05 17.71 -28.71
N TRP A 145 -16.45 18.46 -27.80
CA TRP A 145 -16.61 19.92 -27.71
C TRP A 145 -15.84 20.63 -28.81
N ILE A 146 -14.59 20.23 -29.09
CA ILE A 146 -13.79 20.80 -30.20
C ILE A 146 -14.49 20.57 -31.53
N GLU A 147 -15.09 19.39 -31.74
CA GLU A 147 -15.90 19.10 -32.93
C GLU A 147 -17.18 19.96 -33.03
N ARG A 148 -17.72 20.48 -31.91
CA ARG A 148 -18.86 21.41 -31.90
C ARG A 148 -18.44 22.88 -32.04
N GLU A 149 -17.30 23.29 -31.48
CA GLU A 149 -16.77 24.67 -31.59
C GLU A 149 -16.34 25.05 -33.02
N THR A 150 -16.20 24.07 -33.92
CA THR A 150 -16.07 24.36 -35.36
C THR A 150 -17.37 24.90 -36.00
N GLU A 151 -18.47 25.03 -35.25
CA GLU A 151 -19.68 25.74 -35.68
C GLU A 151 -19.60 27.26 -35.39
N PRO A 152 -20.15 28.15 -36.27
CA PRO A 152 -19.74 29.56 -36.37
C PRO A 152 -20.21 30.50 -35.24
N TYR A 153 -20.95 30.00 -34.25
CA TYR A 153 -21.52 30.80 -33.17
C TYR A 153 -21.11 30.17 -31.83
N GLY A 154 -19.98 30.63 -31.29
CA GLY A 154 -19.46 30.15 -30.00
C GLY A 154 -20.39 30.54 -28.85
N ASP A 155 -20.81 29.55 -28.06
CA ASP A 155 -21.57 29.77 -26.83
C ASP A 155 -20.70 30.41 -25.73
N PRO A 156 -21.25 31.29 -24.86
CA PRO A 156 -20.49 31.96 -23.80
C PRO A 156 -19.98 30.98 -22.72
N TYR A 157 -18.75 31.18 -22.25
CA TYR A 157 -18.07 30.33 -21.25
C TYR A 157 -17.55 31.09 -20.03
N GLU A 158 -17.35 30.37 -18.93
CA GLU A 158 -16.67 30.82 -17.70
C GLU A 158 -15.48 29.90 -17.40
N GLU A 159 -14.33 30.48 -17.04
CA GLU A 159 -13.15 29.73 -16.60
C GLU A 159 -13.13 29.55 -15.09
N CYS A 160 -12.72 28.37 -14.61
CA CYS A 160 -12.50 28.14 -13.20
C CYS A 160 -11.26 28.92 -12.71
N SER A 161 -11.43 29.85 -11.77
CA SER A 161 -10.33 30.65 -11.20
C SER A 161 -9.20 29.80 -10.57
N HIS A 162 -9.48 28.55 -10.18
CA HIS A 162 -8.51 27.68 -9.53
C HIS A 162 -7.70 26.83 -10.53
N CYS A 163 -8.34 26.24 -11.54
CA CYS A 163 -7.69 25.30 -12.45
C CYS A 163 -7.69 25.72 -13.92
N GLY A 164 -8.29 26.86 -14.24
CA GLY A 164 -8.40 27.39 -15.61
C GLY A 164 -9.38 26.63 -16.50
N GLU A 165 -10.11 25.66 -15.97
CA GLU A 165 -10.99 24.81 -16.77
C GLU A 165 -12.17 25.64 -17.31
N PRO A 166 -12.35 25.74 -18.64
CA PRO A 166 -13.46 26.45 -19.25
C PRO A 166 -14.76 25.65 -19.11
N ARG A 167 -15.88 26.36 -18.91
CA ARG A 167 -17.19 25.75 -18.75
C ARG A 167 -18.26 26.54 -19.52
N PRO A 168 -19.13 25.88 -20.31
CA PRO A 168 -20.21 26.57 -20.99
C PRO A 168 -21.25 27.08 -19.99
N ILE A 169 -21.74 28.29 -20.21
CA ILE A 169 -22.94 28.80 -19.56
C ILE A 169 -24.13 28.30 -20.39
N SER A 170 -25.05 27.54 -19.78
CA SER A 170 -26.25 27.16 -20.54
C SER A 170 -27.01 28.43 -20.93
N HIS A 171 -27.64 28.45 -22.11
CA HIS A 171 -28.43 29.61 -22.56
C HIS A 171 -29.48 30.03 -21.53
N ASN A 172 -30.02 29.07 -20.76
CA ASN A 172 -30.95 29.32 -19.66
C ASN A 172 -30.28 29.95 -18.42
N ASP A 173 -29.05 29.54 -18.10
CA ASP A 173 -28.25 30.12 -17.00
C ASP A 173 -27.74 31.52 -17.34
N TYR A 174 -27.55 31.85 -18.62
CA TYR A 174 -27.10 33.16 -19.09
C TYR A 174 -28.14 34.26 -18.82
N TYR A 175 -29.43 33.96 -19.07
CA TYR A 175 -30.54 34.91 -18.86
C TYR A 175 -31.18 34.84 -17.46
N HIS A 176 -30.89 33.80 -16.67
CA HIS A 176 -31.44 33.61 -15.32
C HIS A 176 -30.37 33.42 -14.23
N ARG A 177 -29.24 34.15 -14.34
CA ARG A 177 -28.13 34.14 -13.36
C ARG A 177 -28.58 34.33 -11.91
N ASP A 178 -29.66 35.07 -11.68
CA ASP A 178 -30.13 35.41 -10.33
C ASP A 178 -31.04 34.37 -9.67
N LYS A 179 -31.54 33.35 -10.41
CA LYS A 179 -32.60 32.49 -9.85
C LYS A 179 -32.38 30.99 -9.90
N ILE A 180 -31.65 30.39 -10.83
CA ILE A 180 -31.42 28.94 -10.79
C ILE A 180 -30.10 28.60 -11.48
N ARG A 181 -28.97 28.56 -10.75
CA ARG A 181 -27.96 27.55 -11.07
C ARG A 181 -28.42 26.29 -10.37
N SER A 182 -28.78 25.25 -11.13
CA SER A 182 -29.02 23.92 -10.57
C SER A 182 -27.83 23.53 -9.67
N ALA A 183 -28.03 22.68 -8.66
CA ALA A 183 -26.98 22.29 -7.72
C ALA A 183 -25.68 21.75 -8.40
N TYR A 184 -25.77 21.37 -9.67
CA TYR A 184 -24.66 20.95 -10.54
C TYR A 184 -23.81 22.11 -11.09
N GLY A 185 -24.27 23.37 -10.98
CA GLY A 185 -23.64 24.58 -11.53
C GLY A 185 -22.63 25.27 -10.62
N ALA A 186 -22.61 24.96 -9.32
CA ALA A 186 -21.85 25.73 -8.32
C ALA A 186 -20.37 25.31 -8.18
N PHE A 187 -19.99 24.14 -8.67
CA PHE A 187 -18.65 23.56 -8.50
C PHE A 187 -18.04 23.16 -9.84
N CYS A 188 -16.71 23.28 -9.94
CA CYS A 188 -15.92 22.83 -11.07
C CYS A 188 -15.90 21.30 -11.14
N ASN A 189 -16.20 20.73 -12.31
CA ASN A 189 -16.19 19.28 -12.52
C ASN A 189 -14.77 18.69 -12.53
N CYS A 190 -13.75 19.49 -12.84
CA CYS A 190 -12.35 19.07 -12.86
C CYS A 190 -11.73 19.06 -11.45
N CYS A 191 -11.84 20.17 -10.70
CA CYS A 191 -11.14 20.31 -9.40
C CYS A 191 -12.06 20.37 -8.17
N GLY A 192 -13.38 20.46 -8.34
CA GLY A 192 -14.35 20.56 -7.24
C GLY A 192 -14.40 21.93 -6.55
N ALA A 193 -13.62 22.92 -7.02
CA ALA A 193 -13.65 24.28 -6.48
C ALA A 193 -14.99 24.96 -6.77
N LYS A 194 -15.42 25.86 -5.87
CA LYS A 194 -16.62 26.69 -6.08
C LYS A 194 -16.30 27.74 -7.15
N MET A 195 -17.21 27.95 -8.11
CA MET A 195 -17.00 28.92 -9.19
C MET A 195 -17.25 30.35 -8.69
N ASP A 196 -16.36 31.29 -9.01
CA ASP A 196 -16.47 32.70 -8.63
C ASP A 196 -17.44 33.47 -9.55
N LEU A 197 -18.21 34.41 -8.98
CA LEU A 197 -19.13 35.27 -9.73
C LEU A 197 -18.36 36.44 -10.35
N LYS A 198 -18.11 36.43 -11.66
CA LYS A 198 -17.73 37.65 -12.39
C LYS A 198 -18.99 38.38 -12.89
N PRO A 199 -19.23 39.65 -12.50
CA PRO A 199 -20.30 40.43 -13.11
C PRO A 199 -20.01 40.63 -14.60
N PRO A 200 -21.05 40.71 -15.46
CA PRO A 200 -20.84 40.93 -16.90
C PRO A 200 -20.18 42.31 -17.11
N GLU A 201 -19.13 42.35 -17.92
CA GLU A 201 -18.61 43.61 -18.45
C GLU A 201 -19.66 44.20 -19.39
N GLU A 202 -20.07 45.44 -19.11
CA GLU A 202 -21.02 46.17 -19.94
C GLU A 202 -20.43 46.36 -21.34
N THR A 203 -20.96 45.65 -22.33
CA THR A 203 -20.64 45.93 -23.73
C THR A 203 -21.16 47.33 -24.07
N GLU A 204 -20.24 48.24 -24.35
CA GLU A 204 -20.53 49.59 -24.81
C GLU A 204 -21.51 49.52 -25.99
N LYS A 205 -22.68 50.16 -25.81
CA LYS A 205 -23.69 50.32 -26.86
C LYS A 205 -23.07 51.14 -27.99
N GLY A 206 -22.77 50.49 -29.11
CA GLY A 206 -22.47 51.18 -30.36
C GLY A 206 -23.65 52.05 -30.77
N GLU A 207 -23.43 53.36 -30.83
CA GLU A 207 -24.37 54.32 -31.39
C GLU A 207 -24.54 54.07 -32.90
N SER A 208 -25.77 53.83 -33.36
CA SER A 208 -26.10 53.81 -34.79
C SER A 208 -26.00 55.21 -35.38
N PRO A 209 -25.33 55.40 -36.54
CA PRO A 209 -25.40 56.67 -37.27
C PRO A 209 -26.74 56.78 -38.02
N CYS A 210 -27.32 57.99 -37.97
CA CYS A 210 -28.52 58.41 -38.70
C CYS A 210 -28.41 58.27 -40.23
#